data_AF-A0A9E3E0Z1-F1
#
_entry.id   AF-A0A9E3E0Z1-F1
#
_cell.length_a   1.000
_cell.length_b   1.000
_cell.length_c   1.000
_cell.angle_alpha   90.00
_cell.angle_beta   90.00
_cell.angle_gamma   90.00
#
_symmetry.space_group_name_H-M   'P 1'
#
loop_
_entity.id
_entity.type
_entity.pdbx_description
1 polymer ?
#
loop_
_entity_poly.entity_id
_entity_poly.type
_entity_poly.pdbx_seq_one_letter_code
_entity_poly.pdbx_strand_id
1 'polypeptide(L)' 'MTGRAVRDWSQSLAELRWHWDTAYIIECFGLGAWVARRRDGRCTLHADSAELLRDMIMADYTARPVPRDLAPS' A
#
# COMPACT_ATOMS: atom_id res chain seq x y z
N MET A 1 -29.34 9.29 0.77
CA MET A 1 -28.08 8.66 1.24
C MET A 1 -27.53 7.94 0.02
N THR A 2 -26.33 8.22 -0.52
CA THR A 2 -25.03 8.10 0.14
C THR A 2 -23.99 8.94 -0.64
N GLY A 3 -23.69 10.14 -0.16
CA GLY A 3 -22.59 10.99 -0.66
C GLY A 3 -21.34 10.83 0.21
N ARG A 4 -20.94 9.59 0.51
CA ARG A 4 -19.83 9.29 1.43
C ARG A 4 -18.85 8.36 0.71
N ALA A 5 -17.60 8.80 0.64
CA ALA A 5 -16.40 8.08 0.18
C ALA A 5 -15.93 8.24 -1.29
N VAL A 6 -16.13 9.39 -1.92
CA VAL A 6 -15.15 9.90 -2.90
C VAL A 6 -14.14 10.79 -2.17
N ARG A 7 -13.53 10.29 -1.08
CA ARG A 7 -12.16 10.69 -0.82
C ARG A 7 -11.39 9.96 -1.90
N ASP A 8 -10.96 10.74 -2.88
CA ASP A 8 -10.42 10.29 -4.14
C ASP A 8 -9.44 9.13 -3.89
N TRP A 9 -9.74 7.93 -4.37
CA TRP A 9 -8.86 6.76 -4.21
C TRP A 9 -7.44 7.08 -4.70
N SER A 10 -7.31 8.06 -5.61
CA SER A 10 -6.04 8.62 -6.05
C SER A 10 -5.25 9.30 -4.93
N GLN A 11 -5.91 10.03 -4.02
CA GLN A 11 -5.27 10.66 -2.85
C GLN A 11 -4.78 9.60 -1.86
N SER A 12 -5.61 8.62 -1.50
CA SER A 12 -5.19 7.54 -0.61
C SER A 12 -4.06 6.70 -1.21
N LEU A 13 -4.08 6.48 -2.53
CA LEU A 13 -3.02 5.81 -3.25
C LEU A 13 -1.72 6.63 -3.25
N ALA A 14 -1.81 7.94 -3.46
CA ALA A 14 -0.67 8.84 -3.40
C ALA A 14 -0.05 8.87 -2.00
N GLU A 15 -0.87 8.92 -0.94
CA GLU A 15 -0.39 8.88 0.45
C GLU A 15 0.32 7.55 0.75
N LEU A 16 -0.26 6.41 0.38
CA LEU A 16 0.36 5.11 0.57
C LEU A 16 1.71 5.02 -0.17
N ARG A 17 1.77 5.46 -1.43
CA ARG A 17 3.01 5.46 -2.21
C ARG A 17 4.06 6.40 -1.61
N TRP A 18 3.68 7.59 -1.16
CA TRP A 18 4.59 8.51 -0.50
C TRP A 18 5.31 7.88 0.70
N HIS A 19 4.59 7.09 1.50
CA HIS A 19 5.17 6.46 2.69
C HIS A 19 5.91 5.14 2.39
N TRP A 20 5.46 4.38 1.39
CA TRP A 20 5.82 2.97 1.29
C TRP A 20 6.35 2.54 -0.08
N ASP A 21 6.41 3.40 -1.10
CA ASP A 21 6.86 3.00 -2.45
C ASP A 21 8.31 2.47 -2.47
N THR A 22 9.15 2.84 -1.50
CA THR A 22 10.51 2.29 -1.36
C THR A 22 10.54 0.81 -0.94
N ALA A 23 9.48 0.31 -0.30
CA ALA A 23 9.38 -1.04 0.24
C ALA A 23 8.31 -1.90 -0.45
N TYR A 24 7.27 -1.26 -0.99
CA TYR A 24 6.11 -1.92 -1.59
C TYR A 24 5.75 -1.26 -2.92
N ILE A 25 5.39 -2.08 -3.91
CA ILE A 25 4.69 -1.62 -5.12
C ILE A 25 3.20 -1.63 -4.78
N ILE A 26 2.55 -0.48 -4.86
CA ILE A 26 1.16 -0.29 -4.41
C ILE A 26 0.27 0.08 -5.58
N GLU A 27 -0.82 -0.66 -5.73
CA GLU A 27 -1.79 -0.56 -6.81
C GLU A 27 -3.22 -0.55 -6.27
N CYS A 28 -4.12 0.13 -6.97
CA CYS A 28 -5.55 0.12 -6.71
C CYS A 28 -6.27 -0.09 -8.05
N PHE A 29 -7.10 -1.14 -8.13
CA PHE A 29 -7.79 -1.54 -9.37
C PHE A 29 -9.23 -1.00 -9.46
N GLY A 30 -9.60 -0.08 -8.57
CA GLY A 30 -10.98 0.41 -8.42
C GLY A 30 -11.85 -0.54 -7.59
N LEU A 31 -13.06 -0.08 -7.21
CA LEU A 31 -14.05 -0.84 -6.44
C LEU A 31 -13.52 -1.43 -5.10
N GLY A 32 -12.53 -0.78 -4.49
CA GLY A 32 -11.95 -1.24 -3.22
C GLY A 32 -10.87 -2.32 -3.39
N ALA A 33 -10.42 -2.68 -4.60
CA ALA A 33 -9.34 -3.64 -4.75
C ALA A 33 -7.95 -2.99 -4.55
N TRP A 34 -7.39 -3.09 -3.34
CA TRP A 34 -6.09 -2.54 -2.97
C TRP A 34 -5.02 -3.63 -2.83
N VAL A 35 -3.83 -3.40 -3.39
CA VAL A 35 -2.74 -4.36 -3.42
C VAL A 35 -1.41 -3.70 -3.05
N ALA A 36 -0.62 -4.39 -2.21
CA ALA A 36 0.76 -4.01 -1.92
C ALA A 36 1.70 -5.22 -2.07
N ARG A 37 2.57 -5.19 -3.06
CA ARG A 37 3.60 -6.22 -3.29
C ARG A 37 4.91 -5.79 -2.65
N ARG A 38 5.49 -6.60 -1.78
CA ARG A 38 6.84 -6.31 -1.25
C ARG A 38 7.86 -6.28 -2.38
N ARG A 39 8.78 -5.32 -2.34
CA ARG A 39 9.88 -5.21 -3.32
C ARG A 39 10.94 -6.29 -3.15
N ASP A 40 11.04 -6.91 -1.98
CA ASP A 40 11.89 -8.08 -1.75
C ASP A 40 11.28 -9.41 -2.25
N GLY A 41 10.11 -9.36 -2.89
CA GLY A 41 9.47 -10.50 -3.55
C GLY A 41 8.82 -11.52 -2.62
N ARG A 42 8.76 -11.27 -1.30
CA ARG A 42 8.34 -12.30 -0.33
C ARG A 42 6.83 -12.52 -0.24
N CYS A 43 6.02 -11.47 -0.37
CA CYS A 43 4.57 -11.58 -0.32
C CYS A 43 3.86 -10.40 -1.00
N THR A 44 2.56 -10.61 -1.22
CA THR A 44 1.62 -9.60 -1.69
C THR A 44 0.47 -9.52 -0.70
N LEU A 45 0.11 -8.30 -0.30
CA LEU A 45 -1.00 -7.99 0.59
C LEU A 45 -2.19 -7.52 -0.26
N HIS A 46 -3.40 -7.93 0.14
CA HIS A 46 -4.65 -7.58 -0.51
C HIS A 46 -5.65 -7.05 0.52
N ALA A 47 -6.33 -5.94 0.21
CA ALA A 47 -7.34 -5.34 1.08
C ALA A 47 -8.51 -4.77 0.25
N ASP A 48 -9.65 -4.57 0.90
CA ASP A 48 -10.86 -3.97 0.33
C ASP A 48 -10.91 -2.43 0.48
N SER A 49 -9.91 -1.85 1.17
CA SER A 49 -9.82 -0.43 1.49
C SER A 49 -8.36 0.01 1.67
N ALA A 50 -8.12 1.32 1.51
CA ALA A 50 -6.78 1.90 1.66
C ALA A 50 -6.32 1.84 3.13
N GLU A 51 -7.25 2.03 4.07
CA GLU A 51 -7.02 1.99 5.50
C GLU A 51 -6.59 0.59 5.94
N LEU A 52 -7.29 -0.45 5.50
CA LEU A 52 -6.89 -1.83 5.81
C LEU A 52 -5.55 -2.18 5.15
N LEU A 53 -5.30 -1.73 3.91
CA LEU A 53 -4.00 -1.97 3.29
C LEU A 53 -2.86 -1.30 4.09
N ARG A 54 -3.08 -0.08 4.60
CA ARG A 54 -2.12 0.64 5.45
C ARG A 54 -1.79 -0.17 6.70
N ASP A 55 -2.80 -0.63 7.42
CA ASP A 55 -2.63 -1.39 8.66
C ASP A 55 -1.87 -2.70 8.41
N MET A 56 -2.18 -3.38 7.30
CA MET A 56 -1.49 -4.59 6.88
C MET A 56 -0.02 -4.32 6.53
N ILE A 57 0.28 -3.25 5.77
CA ILE A 57 1.66 -2.85 5.46
C ILE A 57 2.43 -2.55 6.76
N MET A 58 1.83 -1.82 7.69
CA MET A 58 2.47 -1.48 8.97
C MET A 58 2.78 -2.73 9.79
N ALA A 59 1.83 -3.66 9.90
CA ALA A 59 2.02 -4.92 10.61
C ALA A 59 3.09 -5.80 9.94
N ASP A 60 3.04 -5.95 8.62
CA ASP A 60 4.02 -6.74 7.86
C ASP A 60 5.42 -6.15 7.95
N TYR A 61 5.57 -4.83 7.77
CA TYR A 61 6.86 -4.15 7.85
C TYR A 61 7.44 -4.20 9.26
N THR A 62 6.60 -4.09 10.31
CA THR A 62 7.03 -4.21 11.71
C THR A 62 7.52 -5.62 12.01
N ALA A 63 6.81 -6.65 11.53
CA ALA A 63 7.21 -8.03 11.74
C ALA A 63 8.47 -8.40 10.94
N ARG A 64 8.59 -7.89 9.71
CA ARG A 64 9.66 -8.22 8.76
C ARG A 64 9.98 -7.01 7.88
N PRO A 65 10.90 -6.13 8.30
CA PRO A 65 11.27 -4.96 7.51
C PRO A 65 11.72 -5.35 6.09
N VAL A 66 11.23 -4.62 5.09
CA VAL A 66 11.76 -4.71 3.72
C VAL A 66 13.04 -3.87 3.68
N PRO A 67 14.17 -4.41 3.18
CA PRO A 67 15.38 -3.63 2.96
C PRO A 67 15.09 -2.43 2.06
N ARG A 68 15.43 -1.21 2.54
CA ARG A 68 15.20 0.05 1.82
C ARG A 68 16.41 0.51 0.99
N ASP A 69 17.55 -0.16 1.15
CA ASP A 69 18.77 0.12 0.39
C ASP A 69 18.79 -0.67 -0.92
N LEU A 70 18.34 0.00 -1.97
CA LEU A 70 19.04 -0.01 -3.25
C LEU A 70 19.10 1.45 -3.69
N ALA A 71 19.96 2.23 -3.04
CA ALA A 71 20.44 3.45 -3.67
C ALA A 71 21.00 3.06 -5.06
N PRO A 72 20.66 3.77 -6.15
CA PRO A 72 21.38 3.57 -7.40
C PRO A 72 22.83 3.97 -7.14
N SER A 73 23.75 3.00 -7.25
CA SER A 73 25.17 3.26 -7.43
C SER A 73 25.41 4.06 -8.71
#